data_AF-A0A522C3W4-F1
#
_entry.id   AF-A0A522C3W4-F1
#
_cell.length_a   1.000
_cell.length_b   1.000
_cell.length_c   1.000
_cell.angle_alpha   90.00
_cell.angle_beta   90.00
_cell.angle_gamma   90.00
#
_symmetry.space_group_name_H-M   'P 1'
#
loop_
_entity.id
_entity.type
_entity.pdbx_description
1 polymer ?
#
loop_
_entity_poly.entity_id
_entity_poly.type
_entity_poly.pdbx_seq_one_letter_code
_entity_poly.pdbx_strand_id
1 'polypeptide(L)'
;MVKDRYLSPFIIKDLKDKMVFVGGPRQVGKTTLCRNIIAKHFKSPSYFNWDNRGDRKAIAASAWPADAELLIFDEIHKYRQWKGLIKGEYDKLKDKYKFLVTGSARLDLYRRGGDSLQGRYHYYRLHPFTLAELEGIAFRGSVHSELPIGDGFHQKAMEALDTFGGFPEPFMKQNVRELRRWHNEKIERMF
;
A
#
# COMPACT_ATOMS: atom_id res chain seq x y z
N MET A 1 -16.16 -1.17 -7.74
CA MET A 1 -16.22 -1.54 -6.32
C MET A 1 -14.80 -1.66 -5.79
N VAL A 2 -14.48 -1.11 -4.61
CA VAL A 2 -13.14 -1.27 -3.99
C VAL A 2 -13.14 -2.58 -3.20
N LYS A 3 -12.21 -3.50 -3.50
CA LYS A 3 -12.03 -4.73 -2.71
C LYS A 3 -11.07 -4.47 -1.54
N ASP A 4 -11.36 -5.10 -0.40
CA ASP A 4 -10.45 -5.12 0.74
C ASP A 4 -9.13 -5.81 0.40
N ARG A 5 -8.08 -5.51 1.17
CA ARG A 5 -6.74 -6.07 0.96
C ARG A 5 -6.31 -6.95 2.13
N TYR A 6 -5.64 -8.05 1.82
CA TYR A 6 -5.16 -9.01 2.83
C TYR A 6 -4.21 -8.40 3.88
N LEU A 7 -3.51 -7.31 3.54
CA LEU A 7 -2.60 -6.60 4.44
C LEU A 7 -3.31 -5.63 5.40
N SER A 8 -4.56 -5.27 5.15
CA SER A 8 -5.30 -4.27 5.93
C SER A 8 -5.27 -4.52 7.45
N PRO A 9 -5.63 -5.71 7.97
CA PRO A 9 -5.67 -5.91 9.42
C PRO A 9 -4.28 -5.77 10.08
N PHE A 10 -3.22 -6.21 9.39
CA PHE A 10 -1.84 -6.13 9.89
C PHE A 10 -1.34 -4.69 9.89
N ILE A 11 -1.62 -3.93 8.82
CA ILE A 11 -1.26 -2.51 8.73
C ILE A 11 -1.94 -1.72 9.84
N ILE A 12 -3.25 -1.92 10.06
CA ILE A 12 -4.02 -1.21 11.10
C ILE A 12 -3.47 -1.53 12.49
N LYS A 13 -3.11 -2.80 12.73
CA LYS A 13 -2.51 -3.22 14.01
C LYS A 13 -1.16 -2.53 14.23
N ASP A 14 -0.26 -2.62 13.26
CA ASP A 14 1.13 -2.14 13.41
C ASP A 14 1.24 -0.62 13.43
N LEU A 15 0.29 0.09 12.82
CA LEU A 15 0.18 1.55 12.92
C LEU A 15 0.00 2.04 14.37
N LYS A 16 -0.41 1.17 15.30
CA LYS A 16 -0.47 1.52 16.73
C LYS A 16 0.92 1.72 17.34
N ASP A 17 1.90 0.96 16.87
CA ASP A 17 3.23 0.87 17.48
C ASP A 17 4.30 1.62 16.68
N LYS A 18 4.30 1.48 15.35
CA LYS A 18 5.36 2.01 14.47
C LYS A 18 4.78 2.65 13.21
N MET A 19 5.64 3.36 12.47
CA MET A 19 5.27 3.76 11.12
C MET A 19 5.05 2.52 10.26
N VAL A 20 4.13 2.60 9.31
CA VAL A 20 3.92 1.53 8.33
C VAL A 20 4.24 2.03 6.93
N PHE A 21 5.10 1.30 6.23
CA PHE A 21 5.49 1.60 4.87
C PHE A 21 4.86 0.55 3.95
N VAL A 22 4.10 0.99 2.96
CA VAL A 22 3.47 0.12 1.95
C VAL A 22 4.16 0.35 0.62
N GLY A 23 4.92 -0.64 0.17
CA GLY A 23 5.58 -0.64 -1.13
C GLY A 23 5.11 -1.81 -2.00
N GLY A 24 5.68 -1.95 -3.19
CA GLY A 24 5.32 -3.00 -4.15
C GLY A 24 5.29 -2.50 -5.59
N PRO A 25 4.95 -3.38 -6.55
CA PRO A 25 4.94 -3.04 -7.98
C PRO A 25 4.01 -1.87 -8.29
N ARG A 26 4.22 -1.21 -9.44
CA ARG A 26 3.28 -0.18 -9.91
C ARG A 26 1.91 -0.81 -10.18
N GLN A 27 0.84 -0.02 -10.05
CA GLN A 27 -0.55 -0.42 -10.31
C GLN A 27 -1.14 -1.54 -9.43
N VAL A 28 -0.47 -2.00 -8.37
CA VAL A 28 -1.04 -3.00 -7.43
C VAL A 28 -2.04 -2.42 -6.42
N GLY A 29 -2.42 -1.14 -6.52
CA GLY A 29 -3.44 -0.52 -5.65
C GLY A 29 -2.93 -0.01 -4.29
N LYS A 30 -1.66 0.40 -4.18
CA LYS A 30 -1.06 0.91 -2.92
C LYS A 30 -1.75 2.16 -2.38
N THR A 31 -1.92 3.17 -3.24
CA THR A 31 -2.64 4.41 -2.88
C THR A 31 -4.09 4.10 -2.49
N THR A 32 -4.77 3.20 -3.22
CA THR A 32 -6.13 2.76 -2.87
C THR A 32 -6.18 2.09 -1.51
N LEU A 33 -5.23 1.20 -1.20
CA LEU A 33 -5.11 0.59 0.13
C LEU A 33 -4.98 1.66 1.21
N CYS A 34 -3.99 2.54 1.10
CA CYS A 34 -3.70 3.52 2.15
C CYS A 34 -4.82 4.55 2.30
N ARG A 35 -5.26 5.17 1.20
CA ARG A 35 -6.21 6.28 1.20
C ARG A 35 -7.67 5.87 1.31
N ASN A 36 -8.08 4.76 0.69
CA ASN A 36 -9.50 4.41 0.60
C ASN A 36 -9.91 3.25 1.52
N ILE A 37 -8.95 2.47 2.02
CA ILE A 37 -9.22 1.32 2.89
C ILE A 37 -8.71 1.63 4.30
N ILE A 38 -7.40 1.80 4.49
CA ILE A 38 -6.82 2.05 5.82
C ILE A 38 -7.36 3.34 6.44
N ALA A 39 -7.40 4.45 5.68
CA ALA A 39 -7.85 5.74 6.19
C ALA A 39 -9.25 5.69 6.85
N LYS A 40 -10.16 4.83 6.37
CA LYS A 40 -11.53 4.71 6.92
C LYS A 40 -11.57 4.17 8.35
N HIS A 41 -10.48 3.57 8.83
CA HIS A 41 -10.38 3.07 10.20
C HIS A 41 -9.95 4.15 11.21
N PHE A 42 -9.66 5.36 10.75
CA PHE A 42 -9.22 6.49 11.57
C PHE A 42 -10.25 7.62 11.46
N LYS A 43 -10.45 8.36 12.55
CA LYS A 43 -11.46 9.43 12.60
C LYS A 43 -11.07 10.64 11.77
N SER A 44 -9.79 11.02 11.80
CA SER A 44 -9.25 12.16 11.06
C SER A 44 -7.98 11.77 10.30
N PRO A 45 -8.10 11.06 9.16
CA PRO A 45 -6.96 10.77 8.30
C PRO A 45 -6.63 11.98 7.41
N SER A 46 -5.36 12.37 7.37
CA SER A 46 -4.83 13.39 6.47
C SER A 46 -3.95 12.76 5.40
N TYR A 47 -4.18 13.08 4.14
CA TYR A 47 -3.48 12.50 2.99
C TYR A 47 -2.67 13.57 2.26
N PHE A 48 -1.39 13.30 2.04
CA PHE A 48 -0.46 14.18 1.34
C PHE A 48 0.22 13.43 0.20
N ASN A 49 0.11 13.93 -1.02
CA ASN A 49 0.78 13.40 -2.20
C ASN A 49 1.89 14.33 -2.65
N TRP A 50 3.13 13.83 -2.71
CA TRP A 50 4.27 14.64 -3.14
C TRP A 50 4.18 15.17 -4.58
N ASP A 51 3.38 14.57 -5.45
CA ASP A 51 3.16 15.12 -6.79
C ASP A 51 2.26 16.37 -6.78
N ASN A 52 1.47 16.56 -5.72
CA ASN A 52 0.63 17.74 -5.56
C ASN A 52 1.43 18.94 -5.03
N ARG A 53 1.26 20.13 -5.63
CA ARG A 53 1.98 21.35 -5.24
C ARG A 53 1.62 21.85 -3.83
N GLY A 54 0.35 21.77 -3.44
CA GLY A 54 -0.12 22.18 -2.11
C GLY A 54 0.42 21.25 -1.03
N ASP A 55 0.28 19.94 -1.25
CA ASP A 55 0.77 18.93 -0.30
C ASP A 55 2.29 19.01 -0.14
N ARG A 56 3.05 19.29 -1.20
CA ARG A 56 4.50 19.55 -1.08
C ARG A 56 4.83 20.69 -0.15
N LYS A 57 4.08 21.80 -0.23
CA LYS A 57 4.28 22.95 0.68
C LYS A 57 3.95 22.56 2.12
N ALA A 58 2.84 21.85 2.33
CA ALA A 58 2.46 21.36 3.65
C ALA A 58 3.51 20.41 4.24
N ILE A 59 4.00 19.44 3.45
CA ILE A 59 5.04 18.50 3.86
C ILE A 59 6.33 19.26 4.21
N ALA A 60 6.79 20.17 3.34
CA ALA A 60 8.03 20.91 3.58
C ALA A 60 7.98 21.83 4.80
N ALA A 61 6.78 22.32 5.15
CA ALA A 61 6.55 23.16 6.32
C ALA A 61 6.18 22.36 7.59
N SER A 62 6.10 21.02 7.51
CA SER A 62 5.56 20.15 8.55
C SER A 62 4.18 20.62 9.09
N ALA A 63 3.34 21.13 8.18
CA ALA A 63 2.04 21.69 8.52
C ALA A 63 0.97 20.59 8.58
N TRP A 64 0.88 19.92 9.72
CA TRP A 64 -0.08 18.83 9.96
C TRP A 64 -1.36 19.36 10.63
N PRO A 65 -2.56 18.95 10.18
CA PRO A 65 -3.81 19.28 10.87
C PRO A 65 -3.77 18.84 12.32
N ALA A 66 -4.19 19.72 13.23
CA ALA A 66 -4.02 19.50 14.66
C ALA A 66 -4.85 18.33 15.20
N ASP A 67 -5.99 18.06 14.54
CA ASP A 67 -6.95 17.00 14.83
C ASP A 67 -6.64 15.68 14.09
N ALA A 68 -5.62 15.67 13.22
CA ALA A 68 -5.26 14.47 12.49
C ALA A 68 -4.90 13.32 13.44
N GLU A 69 -5.35 12.12 13.12
CA GLU A 69 -5.01 10.88 13.80
C GLU A 69 -3.98 10.08 12.99
N LEU A 70 -4.11 10.11 11.66
CA LEU A 70 -3.27 9.39 10.72
C LEU A 70 -2.75 10.35 9.65
N LEU A 71 -1.43 10.41 9.46
CA LEU A 71 -0.77 11.08 8.35
C LEU A 71 -0.38 10.05 7.29
N ILE A 72 -0.92 10.21 6.08
CA ILE A 72 -0.65 9.34 4.93
C ILE A 72 0.21 10.12 3.94
N PHE A 73 1.39 9.61 3.64
CA PHE A 73 2.33 10.21 2.70
C PHE A 73 2.47 9.34 1.45
N ASP A 74 1.98 9.82 0.31
CA ASP A 74 2.14 9.15 -0.98
C ASP A 74 3.25 9.77 -1.81
N GLU A 75 4.05 8.90 -2.42
CA GLU A 75 5.19 9.25 -3.28
C GLU A 75 6.24 10.18 -2.63
N ILE A 76 6.26 10.29 -1.28
CA ILE A 76 7.18 11.18 -0.53
C ILE A 76 8.66 10.87 -0.79
N HIS A 77 8.98 9.65 -1.20
CA HIS A 77 10.33 9.24 -1.56
C HIS A 77 10.93 10.03 -2.74
N LYS A 78 10.12 10.76 -3.51
CA LYS A 78 10.57 11.72 -4.52
C LYS A 78 11.24 12.96 -3.92
N TYR A 79 10.97 13.28 -2.65
CA TYR A 79 11.66 14.35 -1.93
C TYR A 79 13.02 13.87 -1.44
N ARG A 80 14.13 14.44 -1.91
CA ARG A 80 15.49 13.96 -1.59
C ARG A 80 15.78 13.77 -0.10
N GLN A 81 15.23 14.62 0.77
CA GLN A 81 15.47 14.61 2.23
C GLN A 81 14.34 13.97 3.04
N TRP A 82 13.41 13.26 2.40
CA TRP A 82 12.21 12.71 3.03
C TRP A 82 12.46 11.87 4.29
N LYS A 83 13.57 11.11 4.32
CA LYS A 83 13.91 10.25 5.46
C LYS A 83 14.16 11.06 6.73
N GLY A 84 14.97 12.12 6.61
CA GLY A 84 15.29 13.00 7.74
C GLY A 84 14.05 13.70 8.26
N LEU A 85 13.19 14.16 7.34
CA LEU A 85 11.89 14.75 7.67
C LEU A 85 11.04 13.75 8.45
N ILE A 86 10.70 12.59 7.85
CA ILE A 86 9.81 11.61 8.48
C ILE A 86 10.38 11.09 9.81
N LYS A 87 11.70 10.89 9.90
CA LYS A 87 12.37 10.51 11.14
C LYS A 87 12.16 11.56 12.23
N GLY A 88 12.42 12.84 11.93
CA GLY A 88 12.27 13.93 12.88
C GLY A 88 10.83 14.15 13.32
N GLU A 89 9.89 14.08 12.37
CA GLU A 89 8.45 14.18 12.66
C GLU A 89 7.98 13.02 13.52
N TYR A 90 8.35 11.78 13.17
CA TYR A 90 7.97 10.59 13.93
C TYR A 90 8.53 10.60 15.35
N ASP A 91 9.82 10.92 15.52
CA ASP A 91 10.47 10.91 16.83
C ASP A 91 9.81 11.94 17.79
N LYS A 92 9.26 13.03 17.26
CA LYS A 92 8.56 14.07 18.05
C LYS A 92 7.05 13.83 18.20
N LEU A 93 6.40 13.22 17.22
CA LEU A 93 4.94 13.26 17.09
C LEU A 93 4.29 11.87 17.05
N LYS A 94 5.02 10.77 17.21
CA LYS A 94 4.48 9.40 17.22
C LYS A 94 3.35 9.14 18.23
N ASP A 95 3.31 9.92 19.32
CA ASP A 95 2.28 9.80 20.35
C ASP A 95 1.00 10.56 19.96
N LYS A 96 1.12 11.50 19.01
CA LYS A 96 0.00 12.29 18.48
C LYS A 96 -0.54 11.72 17.16
N TYR A 97 0.35 11.35 16.25
CA TYR A 97 0.01 10.95 14.89
C TYR A 97 0.49 9.53 14.59
N LYS A 98 -0.30 8.78 13.83
CA LYS A 98 0.15 7.57 13.14
C LYS A 98 0.67 7.94 11.77
N PHE A 99 1.66 7.18 11.28
CA PHE A 99 2.37 7.50 10.04
C PHE A 99 2.29 6.33 9.06
N LEU A 100 1.65 6.57 7.92
CA LEU A 100 1.54 5.61 6.83
C LEU A 100 2.22 6.18 5.59
N VAL A 101 3.24 5.50 5.09
CA VAL A 101 3.98 5.93 3.90
C VAL A 101 3.73 4.96 2.76
N THR A 102 3.35 5.44 1.59
CA THR A 102 3.20 4.65 0.38
C THR A 102 4.06 5.21 -0.75
N GLY A 103 4.49 4.32 -1.65
CA GLY A 103 5.25 4.70 -2.82
C GLY A 103 5.66 3.50 -3.67
N SER A 104 6.25 3.79 -4.82
CA SER A 104 6.81 2.77 -5.73
C SER A 104 7.88 1.87 -5.09
N ALA A 105 8.26 0.80 -5.80
CA ALA A 105 9.29 -0.18 -5.41
C ALA A 105 10.66 0.43 -5.03
N ARG A 106 10.89 1.73 -5.27
CA ARG A 106 12.07 2.44 -4.75
C ARG A 106 12.11 2.48 -3.22
N LEU A 107 10.98 2.33 -2.52
CA LEU A 107 10.95 2.21 -1.06
C LEU A 107 11.80 1.03 -0.54
N ASP A 108 11.89 -0.08 -1.28
CA ASP A 108 12.72 -1.25 -0.93
C ASP A 108 14.24 -0.96 -1.01
N LEU A 109 14.67 -0.14 -1.98
CA LEU A 109 16.08 0.22 -2.20
C LEU A 109 16.65 1.08 -1.05
N TYR A 110 15.78 1.75 -0.31
CA TYR A 110 16.18 2.66 0.76
C TYR A 110 16.53 1.97 2.09
N ARG A 111 16.48 0.64 2.16
CA ARG A 111 17.01 -0.16 3.29
C ARG A 111 18.52 -0.02 3.49
N ARG A 112 19.27 0.39 2.45
CA ARG A 112 20.74 0.55 2.49
C ARG A 112 21.09 2.04 2.37
N GLY A 113 21.43 2.70 3.48
CA GLY A 113 21.86 4.11 3.51
C GLY A 113 22.00 4.68 4.93
N GLY A 114 22.99 5.56 5.14
CA GLY A 114 23.54 5.94 6.46
C GLY A 114 22.63 6.70 7.44
N ASP A 115 21.47 7.22 7.01
CA ASP A 115 20.46 7.79 7.91
C ASP A 115 19.30 6.79 8.06
N SER A 116 19.47 5.90 9.03
CA SER A 116 18.68 4.70 9.16
C SER A 116 17.32 4.98 9.83
N LEU A 117 16.23 4.61 9.15
CA LEU A 117 14.89 4.50 9.74
C LEU A 117 14.71 3.19 10.51
N GLN A 118 15.78 2.42 10.71
CA GLN A 118 15.75 1.12 11.38
C GLN A 118 15.08 1.21 12.75
N GLY A 119 14.28 0.19 13.05
CA GLY A 119 13.53 0.09 14.29
C GLY A 119 12.25 0.93 14.35
N ARG A 120 12.05 1.91 13.46
CA ARG A 120 10.92 2.86 13.52
C ARG A 120 9.74 2.52 12.61
N TYR A 121 9.88 1.55 11.71
CA TYR A 121 8.84 1.19 10.76
C TYR A 121 8.70 -0.31 10.52
N HIS A 122 7.49 -0.73 10.12
CA HIS A 122 7.22 -2.01 9.48
C HIS A 122 7.04 -1.81 7.98
N TYR A 123 7.59 -2.72 7.18
CA TYR A 123 7.47 -2.67 5.73
C TYR A 123 6.56 -3.78 5.23
N TYR A 124 5.55 -3.39 4.47
CA TYR A 124 4.56 -4.25 3.86
C TYR A 124 4.65 -4.15 2.34
N ARG A 125 4.95 -5.29 1.69
CA ARG A 125 4.93 -5.38 0.23
C ARG A 125 3.56 -5.79 -0.24
N LEU A 126 2.85 -4.87 -0.90
CA LEU A 126 1.57 -5.16 -1.53
C LEU A 126 1.78 -5.86 -2.87
N HIS A 127 1.16 -7.02 -3.01
CA HIS A 127 1.14 -7.82 -4.23
C HIS A 127 -0.16 -7.61 -5.01
N PRO A 128 -0.23 -8.00 -6.30
CA PRO A 128 -1.51 -8.13 -7.01
C PRO A 128 -2.49 -9.04 -6.24
N PHE A 129 -3.77 -8.98 -6.60
CA PHE A 129 -4.80 -9.83 -6.03
C PHE A 129 -4.42 -11.31 -6.13
N THR A 130 -4.66 -12.02 -5.04
CA THR A 130 -4.51 -13.47 -4.96
C THR A 130 -5.89 -14.13 -4.97
N LEU A 131 -5.95 -15.43 -5.32
CA LEU A 131 -7.21 -16.17 -5.27
C LEU A 131 -7.83 -16.12 -3.86
N ALA A 132 -7.02 -16.34 -2.83
CA ALA A 132 -7.46 -16.26 -1.44
C ALA A 132 -8.06 -14.89 -1.08
N GLU A 133 -7.44 -13.80 -1.51
CA GLU A 133 -7.97 -12.45 -1.29
C GLU A 133 -9.30 -12.20 -2.02
N LEU A 134 -9.43 -12.71 -3.25
CA LEU A 134 -10.63 -12.54 -4.05
C LEU A 134 -11.84 -13.29 -3.50
N GLU A 135 -11.58 -14.45 -2.91
CA GLU A 135 -12.56 -15.36 -2.29
C GLU A 135 -12.79 -15.06 -0.80
N GLY A 136 -12.11 -14.04 -0.24
CA GLY A 136 -12.24 -13.72 1.19
C GLY A 136 -11.65 -14.77 2.13
N ILE A 137 -10.79 -15.65 1.61
CA ILE A 137 -10.11 -16.70 2.38
C ILE A 137 -8.98 -16.03 3.16
N ALA A 138 -9.23 -15.80 4.45
CA ALA A 138 -8.17 -15.46 5.39
C ALA A 138 -7.48 -16.75 5.84
N PHE A 139 -6.26 -17.02 5.37
CA PHE A 139 -5.48 -18.15 5.89
C PHE A 139 -5.13 -17.89 7.36
N ARG A 140 -5.82 -18.60 8.26
CA ARG A 140 -5.57 -18.60 9.70
C ARG A 140 -4.85 -19.88 10.16
N GLY A 141 -4.36 -20.68 9.22
CA GLY A 141 -3.70 -21.95 9.53
C GLY A 141 -2.35 -21.74 10.20
N SER A 142 -1.98 -22.69 11.06
CA SER A 142 -0.62 -22.81 11.57
C SER A 142 0.31 -23.25 10.43
N VAL A 143 1.60 -22.92 10.54
CA VAL A 143 2.61 -23.58 9.71
C VAL A 143 2.42 -25.10 9.89
N HIS A 144 2.39 -25.86 8.79
CA HIS A 144 2.13 -27.31 8.73
C HIS A 144 0.67 -27.78 8.79
N SER A 145 -0.34 -26.91 8.76
CA SER A 145 -1.71 -27.37 8.48
C SER A 145 -1.90 -27.62 6.98
N GLU A 146 -2.62 -28.68 6.62
CA GLU A 146 -3.08 -28.86 5.25
C GLU A 146 -3.87 -27.63 4.79
N LEU A 147 -3.59 -27.17 3.57
CA LEU A 147 -4.39 -26.11 2.98
C LEU A 147 -5.78 -26.68 2.72
N PRO A 148 -6.86 -25.99 3.13
CA PRO A 148 -8.22 -26.42 2.85
C PRO A 148 -8.56 -26.15 1.37
N ILE A 149 -7.89 -26.88 0.47
CA ILE A 149 -8.21 -26.91 -0.96
C ILE A 149 -9.32 -27.95 -1.11
N GLY A 150 -10.54 -27.56 -0.72
CA GLY A 150 -11.72 -28.43 -0.81
C GLY A 150 -12.43 -28.37 -2.17
N ASP A 151 -13.49 -29.17 -2.32
CA ASP A 151 -14.31 -29.35 -3.54
C ASP A 151 -15.09 -28.08 -3.99
N GLY A 152 -15.00 -26.97 -3.26
CA GLY A 152 -15.56 -25.67 -3.63
C GLY A 152 -14.70 -24.93 -4.65
N PHE A 153 -14.41 -25.56 -5.79
CA PHE A 153 -13.52 -25.05 -6.83
C PHE A 153 -13.91 -23.60 -7.20
N HIS A 154 -13.06 -22.64 -6.85
CA HIS A 154 -13.24 -21.21 -7.13
C HIS A 154 -12.95 -20.89 -8.60
N GLN A 155 -13.58 -21.67 -9.48
CA GLN A 155 -13.28 -21.76 -10.89
C GLN A 155 -13.36 -20.39 -11.56
N LYS A 156 -14.41 -19.62 -11.29
CA LYS A 156 -14.64 -18.32 -11.91
C LYS A 156 -13.54 -17.31 -11.56
N ALA A 157 -13.11 -17.25 -10.30
CA ALA A 157 -12.04 -16.33 -9.90
C ALA A 157 -10.69 -16.81 -10.40
N MET A 158 -10.46 -18.13 -10.43
CA MET A 158 -9.25 -18.71 -11.01
C MET A 158 -9.16 -18.45 -12.52
N GLU A 159 -10.23 -18.68 -13.27
CA GLU A 159 -10.34 -18.38 -14.71
C GLU A 159 -10.16 -16.88 -14.99
N ALA A 160 -10.72 -16.02 -14.15
CA ALA A 160 -10.52 -14.58 -14.25
C ALA A 160 -9.06 -14.18 -13.96
N LEU A 161 -8.42 -14.80 -12.96
CA LEU A 161 -7.00 -14.58 -12.67
C LEU A 161 -6.10 -15.09 -13.78
N ASP A 162 -6.43 -16.24 -14.37
CA ASP A 162 -5.68 -16.83 -15.50
C ASP A 162 -5.76 -15.93 -16.74
N THR A 163 -6.95 -15.37 -17.00
CA THR A 163 -7.19 -14.50 -18.17
C THR A 163 -6.65 -13.09 -17.96
N PHE A 164 -6.95 -12.43 -16.83
CA PHE A 164 -6.72 -11.00 -16.61
C PHE A 164 -5.57 -10.68 -15.65
N GLY A 165 -5.01 -11.70 -14.98
CA GLY A 165 -3.98 -11.55 -13.96
C GLY A 165 -4.51 -10.94 -12.66
N GLY A 166 -3.66 -10.89 -11.63
CA GLY A 166 -4.03 -10.31 -10.33
C GLY A 166 -3.96 -8.79 -10.25
N PHE A 167 -3.52 -8.08 -11.30
CA PHE A 167 -3.39 -6.62 -11.22
C PHE A 167 -4.78 -5.97 -11.13
N PRO A 168 -5.03 -5.07 -10.17
CA PRO A 168 -6.37 -4.54 -9.93
C PRO A 168 -7.07 -3.96 -11.15
N GLU A 169 -6.38 -3.19 -11.99
CA GLU A 169 -7.01 -2.56 -13.15
C GLU A 169 -7.53 -3.58 -14.19
N PRO A 170 -6.70 -4.46 -14.79
CA PRO A 170 -7.18 -5.45 -15.74
C PRO A 170 -8.15 -6.45 -15.10
N PHE A 171 -7.88 -6.90 -13.87
CA PHE A 171 -8.72 -7.86 -13.16
C PHE A 171 -10.13 -7.32 -12.93
N MET A 172 -10.27 -6.06 -12.50
CA MET A 172 -11.59 -5.48 -12.19
C MET A 172 -12.38 -5.11 -13.44
N LYS A 173 -11.71 -4.82 -14.57
CA LYS A 173 -12.38 -4.49 -15.83
C LYS A 173 -12.91 -5.73 -16.56
N GLN A 174 -12.27 -6.90 -16.38
CA GLN A 174 -12.60 -8.16 -17.07
C GLN A 174 -12.89 -8.00 -18.57
N ASN A 175 -12.05 -7.20 -19.24
CA ASN A 175 -12.22 -6.87 -20.65
C ASN A 175 -10.91 -7.12 -21.41
N VAL A 176 -10.97 -7.97 -22.44
CA VAL A 176 -9.79 -8.42 -23.21
C VAL A 176 -9.14 -7.25 -23.97
N ARG A 177 -9.93 -6.29 -24.47
CA ARG A 177 -9.38 -5.10 -25.17
C ARG A 177 -8.59 -4.23 -24.20
N GLU A 178 -9.12 -4.02 -22.99
CA GLU A 178 -8.45 -3.25 -21.94
C GLU A 178 -7.21 -3.97 -21.42
N LEU A 179 -7.24 -5.30 -21.30
CA LEU A 179 -6.07 -6.11 -20.96
C LEU A 179 -4.94 -5.93 -21.98
N ARG A 180 -5.26 -6.03 -23.28
CA ARG A 180 -4.27 -5.82 -24.36
C ARG A 180 -3.69 -4.40 -24.33
N ARG A 181 -4.54 -3.38 -24.15
CA ARG A 181 -4.08 -2.00 -23.98
C ARG A 181 -3.14 -1.88 -22.79
N TRP A 182 -3.51 -2.43 -21.64
CA TRP A 182 -2.70 -2.39 -20.43
C TRP A 182 -1.34 -3.09 -20.61
N HIS A 183 -1.30 -4.24 -21.29
CA HIS A 183 -0.03 -4.91 -21.64
C HIS A 183 0.86 -4.05 -22.53
N ASN A 184 0.31 -3.46 -23.59
CA ASN A 184 1.07 -2.61 -24.51
C ASN A 184 1.66 -1.38 -23.80
N GLU A 185 0.84 -0.67 -23.02
CA GLU A 185 1.28 0.50 -22.24
C GLU A 185 2.34 0.13 -21.20
N LYS A 186 2.23 -1.06 -20.60
CA LYS A 186 3.20 -1.55 -19.63
C LYS A 186 4.55 -1.84 -20.27
N ILE A 187 4.57 -2.42 -21.47
CA ILE A 187 5.81 -2.69 -22.21
C ILE A 187 6.47 -1.37 -22.62
N GLU A 188 5.73 -0.47 -23.30
CA GLU A 188 6.23 0.82 -23.80
C GLU A 188 6.78 1.74 -22.69
N ARG A 189 6.25 1.65 -21.47
CA ARG A 189 6.68 2.51 -20.35
C ARG A 189 7.75 1.88 -19.45
N MET A 190 8.05 0.59 -19.61
CA MET A 190 9.08 -0.10 -18.80
C MET A 190 10.33 -0.49 -19.59
N PHE A 191 10.23 -0.59 -20.91
CA PHE A 191 11.33 -0.87 -21.84
C PHE A 191 11.38 0.21 -22.92
#